data_AF-A0A432NQ58-F1
#
_entry.id   AF-A0A432NQ58-F1
#
_cell.length_a   1.000
_cell.length_b   1.000
_cell.length_c   1.000
_cell.angle_alpha   90.00
_cell.angle_beta   90.00
_cell.angle_gamma   90.00
#
_symmetry.space_group_name_H-M   'P 1'
#
loop_
_entity.id
_entity.type
_entity.pdbx_description
1 polymer ?
#
loop_
_entity_poly.entity_id
_entity_poly.type
_entity_poly.pdbx_seq_one_letter_code
_entity_poly.pdbx_strand_id
1 'polypeptide(L)'
;MTDYIIRASLHDEANEGWVWVEDFPSRSLIKIIHQTNDRSVVCQTRKFDKNFLDRYNAEGAGRIEINELKQNTIVMSGWYRDALGGFGTTDKDNETGKVTLNLCPLGCWKPWYQMRAASHHPDIVVRLGVRLGAIGIWAGLLSIWLGLLSIVQPGGCAKPIAGVSGLVVLLLAGFFLVAACWPPNTSPRGRHE
;
A
#
# COMPACT_ATOMS: atom_id res chain seq x y z
N MET A 1 -16.81 2.74 10.87
CA MET A 1 -17.33 1.91 9.77
C MET A 1 -18.23 2.82 8.98
N THR A 2 -17.89 3.05 7.72
CA THR A 2 -18.53 4.11 6.95
C THR A 2 -18.70 3.65 5.52
N ASP A 3 -19.88 3.93 4.94
CA ASP A 3 -20.15 3.62 3.55
C ASP A 3 -19.60 4.72 2.67
N TYR A 4 -18.72 4.35 1.75
CA TYR A 4 -18.06 5.28 0.85
C TYR A 4 -18.65 5.22 -0.56
N ILE A 5 -18.79 6.39 -1.17
CA ILE A 5 -19.02 6.56 -2.60
C ILE A 5 -17.66 6.36 -3.30
N ILE A 6 -17.58 5.30 -4.09
CA ILE A 6 -16.37 4.91 -4.81
C ILE A 6 -16.38 5.55 -6.20
N ARG A 7 -15.35 6.34 -6.48
CA ARG A 7 -15.13 6.97 -7.78
C ARG A 7 -13.84 6.47 -8.42
N ALA A 8 -13.81 6.40 -9.75
CA ALA A 8 -12.64 5.98 -10.50
C ALA A 8 -11.66 7.14 -10.66
N SER A 9 -10.36 6.90 -10.41
CA SER A 9 -9.32 7.90 -10.68
C SER A 9 -9.26 8.31 -12.15
N LEU A 10 -8.61 9.45 -12.39
CA LEU A 10 -8.19 9.85 -13.73
C LEU A 10 -7.24 8.80 -14.34
N HIS A 11 -7.22 8.71 -15.67
CA HIS A 11 -6.34 7.78 -16.38
C HIS A 11 -4.86 8.06 -16.08
N ASP A 12 -4.48 9.34 -16.13
CA ASP A 12 -3.12 9.80 -15.82
C ASP A 12 -2.68 9.45 -14.38
N GLU A 13 -3.64 9.25 -13.48
CA GLU A 13 -3.41 8.91 -12.08
C GLU A 13 -3.61 7.43 -11.77
N ALA A 14 -3.89 6.59 -12.77
CA ALA A 14 -4.16 5.16 -12.55
C ALA A 14 -2.98 4.44 -11.90
N ASN A 15 -1.76 4.92 -12.17
CA ASN A 15 -0.51 4.39 -11.64
C ASN A 15 0.04 5.17 -10.43
N GLU A 16 -0.70 6.16 -9.93
CA GLU A 16 -0.25 6.96 -8.78
C GLU A 16 -0.57 6.27 -7.45
N GLY A 17 0.36 6.35 -6.50
CA GLY A 17 0.30 5.67 -5.20
C GLY A 17 -0.60 6.31 -4.14
N TRP A 18 -1.61 7.07 -4.55
CA TRP A 18 -2.50 7.80 -3.64
C TRP A 18 -3.98 7.64 -3.98
N VAL A 19 -4.82 7.98 -3.00
CA VAL A 19 -6.28 8.09 -3.14
C VAL A 19 -6.73 9.50 -2.77
N TRP A 20 -7.81 9.97 -3.37
CA TRP A 20 -8.41 11.26 -3.00
C TRP A 20 -9.49 11.05 -1.95
N VAL A 21 -9.36 11.72 -0.80
CA VAL A 21 -10.29 11.65 0.33
C VAL A 21 -10.16 12.91 1.19
N GLU A 22 -11.28 13.43 1.70
CA GLU A 22 -11.29 14.70 2.45
C GLU A 22 -10.97 14.54 3.94
N ASP A 23 -11.27 13.36 4.49
CA ASP A 23 -11.18 13.03 5.93
C ASP A 23 -9.74 13.08 6.50
N PHE A 24 -8.71 13.13 5.64
CA PHE A 24 -7.31 13.01 6.02
C PHE A 24 -6.45 14.17 5.46
N PRO A 25 -5.38 14.58 6.16
CA PRO A 25 -4.40 15.51 5.60
C PRO A 25 -3.81 14.97 4.29
N SER A 26 -3.47 15.87 3.36
CA SER A 26 -2.77 15.46 2.15
C SER A 26 -1.39 14.85 2.48
N ARG A 27 -0.98 13.85 1.71
CA ARG A 27 0.25 13.06 1.88
C ARG A 27 0.35 12.30 3.21
N SER A 28 -0.78 12.04 3.86
CA SER A 28 -0.81 11.14 5.02
C SER A 28 -0.89 9.68 4.59
N LEU A 29 -0.35 8.77 5.40
CA LEU A 29 -0.48 7.33 5.16
C LEU A 29 -1.72 6.81 5.86
N ILE A 30 -2.54 6.10 5.10
CA ILE A 30 -3.73 5.42 5.62
C ILE A 30 -3.70 3.94 5.28
N LYS A 31 -4.37 3.14 6.10
CA LYS A 31 -4.76 1.77 5.77
C LYS A 31 -6.24 1.77 5.41
N ILE A 32 -6.57 1.34 4.20
CA ILE A 32 -7.94 1.14 3.74
C ILE A 32 -8.26 -0.33 3.93
N ILE A 33 -9.34 -0.64 4.65
CA ILE A 33 -9.77 -2.02 4.93
C ILE A 33 -11.19 -2.19 4.41
N HIS A 34 -11.39 -3.16 3.52
CA HIS A 34 -12.73 -3.56 3.08
C HIS A 34 -13.34 -4.48 4.12
N GLN A 35 -14.46 -4.07 4.71
CA GLN A 35 -15.01 -4.71 5.91
C GLN A 35 -15.60 -6.10 5.67
N THR A 36 -16.02 -6.41 4.44
CA THR A 36 -16.69 -7.69 4.15
C THR A 36 -15.70 -8.84 3.92
N ASN A 37 -14.45 -8.55 3.55
CA ASN A 37 -13.47 -9.57 3.15
C ASN A 37 -12.10 -9.41 3.84
N ASP A 38 -11.97 -8.46 4.76
CA ASP A 38 -10.76 -8.10 5.52
C ASP A 38 -9.53 -7.75 4.66
N ARG A 39 -9.71 -7.54 3.34
CA ARG A 39 -8.62 -7.11 2.47
C ARG A 39 -8.25 -5.68 2.81
N SER A 40 -6.96 -5.39 2.73
CA SER A 40 -6.46 -4.06 3.02
C SER A 40 -5.32 -3.62 2.13
N VAL A 41 -5.29 -2.32 1.88
CA VAL A 41 -4.21 -1.64 1.18
C VAL A 41 -3.68 -0.51 2.06
N VAL A 42 -2.43 -0.12 1.81
CA VAL A 42 -1.78 0.99 2.48
C VAL A 42 -1.35 1.94 1.37
N CYS A 43 -1.76 3.19 1.46
CA CYS A 43 -1.50 4.18 0.42
C CYS A 43 -1.41 5.57 1.03
N GLN A 44 -0.97 6.52 0.21
CA GLN A 44 -1.04 7.93 0.59
C GLN A 44 -2.42 8.52 0.29
N THR A 45 -2.77 9.58 1.00
CA THR A 45 -3.96 10.37 0.72
C THR A 45 -3.61 11.65 -0.01
N ARG A 46 -4.56 12.16 -0.81
CA ARG A 46 -4.61 13.55 -1.23
C ARG A 46 -5.98 14.12 -0.90
N LYS A 47 -5.99 15.38 -0.51
CA LYS A 47 -7.24 16.13 -0.36
C LYS A 47 -7.71 16.59 -1.72
N PHE A 48 -9.01 16.67 -1.91
CA PHE A 48 -9.57 17.24 -3.12
C PHE A 48 -9.14 18.69 -3.24
N ASP A 49 -8.54 19.04 -4.38
CA ASP A 49 -8.24 20.41 -4.71
C ASP A 49 -9.04 20.85 -5.93
N LYS A 50 -9.11 22.17 -6.14
CA LYS A 50 -9.90 22.75 -7.22
C LYS A 50 -9.42 22.28 -8.60
N ASN A 51 -8.10 22.17 -8.81
CA ASN A 51 -7.56 21.76 -10.11
C ASN A 51 -7.94 20.32 -10.43
N PHE A 52 -7.83 19.43 -9.45
CA PHE A 52 -8.26 18.05 -9.57
C PHE A 52 -9.75 17.97 -9.90
N LEU A 53 -10.62 18.68 -9.17
CA LEU A 53 -12.07 18.69 -9.41
C LEU A 53 -12.42 19.23 -10.79
N ASP A 54 -11.80 20.34 -11.21
CA ASP A 54 -12.00 20.95 -12.53
C ASP A 54 -11.63 19.96 -13.66
N ARG A 55 -10.51 19.24 -13.53
CA ARG A 55 -10.10 18.20 -14.50
C ARG A 55 -10.97 16.94 -14.44
N TYR A 56 -11.39 16.57 -13.24
CA TYR A 56 -12.18 15.37 -13.01
C TYR A 56 -13.59 15.50 -13.59
N ASN A 57 -14.23 16.64 -13.32
CA ASN A 57 -15.59 17.01 -13.74
C ASN A 57 -15.63 17.70 -15.13
N ALA A 58 -14.54 17.67 -15.90
CA ALA A 58 -14.53 18.27 -17.22
C ALA A 58 -15.62 17.65 -18.13
N GLU A 59 -16.29 18.50 -18.91
CA GLU A 59 -17.37 18.07 -19.81
C GLU A 59 -16.87 16.99 -20.79
N GLY A 60 -17.68 15.95 -21.02
CA GLY A 60 -17.32 14.85 -21.92
C GLY A 60 -16.31 13.83 -21.35
N ALA A 61 -15.92 13.96 -20.08
CA ALA A 61 -14.99 13.04 -19.42
C ALA A 61 -15.48 11.59 -19.26
N GLY A 62 -16.78 11.33 -19.44
CA GLY A 62 -17.40 10.01 -19.26
C GLY A 62 -17.38 9.50 -17.81
N ARG A 63 -16.97 10.33 -16.85
CA ARG A 63 -16.92 10.01 -15.41
C ARG A 63 -18.17 10.51 -14.70
N ILE A 64 -18.48 9.89 -13.57
CA ILE A 64 -19.55 10.37 -12.68
C ILE A 64 -19.00 11.55 -11.88
N GLU A 65 -19.59 12.72 -12.07
CA GLU A 65 -19.17 13.97 -11.45
C GLU A 65 -19.17 13.91 -9.92
N ILE A 66 -18.27 14.70 -9.34
CA ILE A 66 -18.17 14.95 -7.91
C ILE A 66 -18.72 16.36 -7.68
N ASN A 67 -20.05 16.46 -7.48
CA ASN A 67 -20.76 17.73 -7.36
C ASN A 67 -20.71 18.31 -5.94
N GLU A 68 -20.68 17.43 -4.96
CA GLU A 68 -20.50 17.81 -3.56
C GLU A 68 -19.37 16.96 -3.02
N LEU A 69 -18.42 17.59 -2.33
CA LEU A 69 -17.47 16.90 -1.46
C LEU A 69 -18.25 16.33 -0.27
N LYS A 70 -19.15 15.38 -0.54
CA LYS A 70 -19.86 14.65 0.50
C LYS A 70 -18.81 13.93 1.32
N GLN A 71 -18.95 14.07 2.64
CA GLN A 71 -18.27 13.21 3.59
C GLN A 71 -18.47 11.77 3.10
N ASN A 72 -17.37 11.03 2.94
CA ASN A 72 -17.35 9.65 2.41
C ASN A 72 -17.26 9.48 0.89
N THR A 73 -16.78 10.47 0.12
CA THR A 73 -16.35 10.23 -1.26
C THR A 73 -14.87 9.85 -1.30
N ILE A 74 -14.53 8.76 -2.01
CA ILE A 74 -13.16 8.35 -2.25
C ILE A 74 -12.92 8.11 -3.74
N VAL A 75 -11.88 8.72 -4.29
CA VAL A 75 -11.41 8.44 -5.65
C VAL A 75 -10.18 7.55 -5.56
N MET A 76 -10.23 6.39 -6.21
CA MET A 76 -9.11 5.44 -6.24
C MET A 76 -8.98 4.75 -7.60
N SER A 77 -7.78 4.29 -7.92
CA SER A 77 -7.50 3.57 -9.15
C SER A 77 -8.15 2.19 -9.19
N GLY A 78 -8.27 1.62 -10.39
CA GLY A 78 -8.79 0.26 -10.58
C GLY A 78 -8.00 -0.79 -9.80
N TRP A 79 -6.67 -0.64 -9.78
CA TRP A 79 -5.79 -1.54 -9.05
C TRP A 79 -6.11 -1.60 -7.55
N TYR A 80 -6.38 -0.47 -6.90
CA TYR A 80 -6.75 -0.45 -5.48
C TYR A 80 -8.10 -1.13 -5.23
N ARG A 81 -9.09 -0.94 -6.12
CA ARG A 81 -10.39 -1.63 -6.01
C ARG A 81 -10.24 -3.14 -6.15
N ASP A 82 -9.44 -3.60 -7.11
CA ASP A 82 -9.13 -5.02 -7.29
C ASP A 82 -8.39 -5.61 -6.08
N ALA A 83 -7.39 -4.89 -5.55
CA ALA A 83 -6.67 -5.29 -4.35
C ALA A 83 -7.57 -5.38 -3.10
N LEU A 84 -8.61 -4.54 -3.02
CA LEU A 84 -9.60 -4.55 -1.94
C LEU A 84 -10.71 -5.59 -2.15
N GLY A 85 -10.76 -6.30 -3.27
CA GLY A 85 -11.75 -7.35 -3.51
C GLY A 85 -12.43 -7.33 -4.87
N GLY A 86 -12.14 -6.36 -5.73
CA GLY A 86 -12.69 -6.30 -7.08
C GLY A 86 -14.11 -5.76 -7.16
N PHE A 87 -14.35 -4.59 -6.56
CA PHE A 87 -15.64 -3.88 -6.67
C PHE A 87 -15.61 -2.77 -7.74
N GLY A 88 -16.79 -2.46 -8.27
CA GLY A 88 -16.99 -1.38 -9.24
C GLY A 88 -17.01 0.03 -8.63
N THR A 89 -17.29 1.03 -9.44
CA THR A 89 -17.61 2.38 -8.95
C THR A 89 -19.06 2.46 -8.50
N THR A 90 -19.35 3.34 -7.53
CA THR A 90 -20.72 3.67 -7.15
C THR A 90 -21.42 4.38 -8.31
N ASP A 91 -22.69 4.08 -8.52
CA ASP A 91 -23.50 4.62 -9.60
C ASP A 91 -23.78 6.13 -9.45
N LYS A 92 -24.47 6.68 -10.46
CA LYS A 92 -24.84 8.10 -10.52
C LYS A 92 -25.80 8.53 -9.41
N ASP A 93 -26.57 7.58 -8.87
CA ASP A 93 -27.50 7.81 -7.75
C ASP A 93 -26.79 8.06 -6.41
N ASN A 94 -25.47 7.84 -6.33
CA ASN A 94 -24.68 7.89 -5.10
C ASN A 94 -25.13 6.91 -4.01
N GLU A 95 -25.89 5.87 -4.34
CA GLU A 95 -26.42 4.89 -3.39
C GLU A 95 -26.07 3.48 -3.82
N THR A 96 -26.31 3.14 -5.08
CA THR A 96 -26.03 1.82 -5.63
C THR A 96 -24.52 1.65 -5.82
N GLY A 97 -23.97 0.57 -5.28
CA GLY A 97 -22.53 0.29 -5.34
C GLY A 97 -21.68 1.08 -4.33
N LYS A 98 -22.27 1.58 -3.23
CA LYS A 98 -21.48 1.99 -2.06
C LYS A 98 -20.75 0.80 -1.46
N VAL A 99 -19.59 1.07 -0.87
CA VAL A 99 -18.76 0.05 -0.24
C VAL A 99 -18.39 0.48 1.17
N THR A 100 -18.58 -0.41 2.13
CA THR A 100 -18.20 -0.16 3.52
C THR A 100 -16.69 -0.32 3.71
N LEU A 101 -16.02 0.80 3.94
CA LEU A 101 -14.58 0.84 4.16
C LEU A 101 -14.27 1.35 5.57
N ASN A 102 -13.14 0.91 6.10
CA ASN A 102 -12.54 1.48 7.30
C ASN A 102 -11.19 2.09 6.93
N LEU A 103 -11.05 3.40 7.13
CA LEU A 103 -9.85 4.16 6.83
C LEU A 103 -9.16 4.49 8.15
N CYS A 104 -7.98 3.94 8.37
CA CYS A 104 -7.22 4.15 9.61
C CYS A 104 -5.95 4.96 9.32
N PRO A 105 -5.69 6.07 10.03
CA PRO A 105 -4.43 6.79 9.91
C PRO A 105 -3.28 5.98 10.53
N LEU A 106 -2.10 6.03 9.93
CA LEU A 106 -0.93 5.28 10.36
C LEU A 106 0.15 6.22 10.94
N GLY A 107 0.25 6.28 12.28
CA GLY A 107 1.12 7.24 12.98
C GLY A 107 2.48 6.69 13.45
N CYS A 108 2.50 5.52 14.09
CA CYS A 108 3.61 5.15 14.98
C CYS A 108 4.84 4.50 14.30
N TRP A 109 4.77 4.10 13.02
CA TRP A 109 5.84 3.38 12.34
C TRP A 109 6.00 3.83 10.87
N LYS A 110 6.32 5.12 10.68
CA LYS A 110 6.33 5.74 9.35
C LYS A 110 7.20 5.00 8.31
N PRO A 111 8.46 4.62 8.59
CA PRO A 111 9.30 3.96 7.57
C PRO A 111 8.73 2.61 7.12
N TRP A 112 8.20 1.83 8.07
CA TRP A 112 7.56 0.54 7.78
C TRP A 112 6.34 0.71 6.87
N TYR A 113 5.45 1.64 7.19
CA TYR A 113 4.26 1.89 6.39
C TYR A 113 4.55 2.60 5.07
N GLN A 114 5.62 3.40 4.98
CA GLN A 114 6.11 3.94 3.71
C GLN A 114 6.57 2.82 2.77
N MET A 115 7.38 1.89 3.27
CA MET A 115 7.83 0.74 2.49
C MET A 115 6.66 -0.16 2.08
N ARG A 116 5.70 -0.36 2.99
CA ARG A 116 4.47 -1.11 2.68
C ARG A 116 3.58 -0.40 1.65
N ALA A 117 3.44 0.93 1.74
CA ALA A 117 2.73 1.72 0.75
C ALA A 117 3.38 1.60 -0.63
N ALA A 118 4.71 1.66 -0.70
CA ALA A 118 5.44 1.47 -1.94
C ALA A 118 5.32 0.01 -2.48
N SER A 119 5.21 -0.97 -1.59
CA SER A 119 4.95 -2.37 -1.97
C SER A 119 3.50 -2.62 -2.43
N HIS A 120 2.58 -1.78 -1.97
CA HIS A 120 1.17 -1.72 -2.37
C HIS A 120 0.94 -0.64 -3.45
N HIS A 121 1.99 -0.16 -4.12
CA HIS A 121 1.86 0.83 -5.18
C HIS A 121 1.20 0.21 -6.42
N PRO A 122 0.34 0.92 -7.18
CA PRO A 122 -0.30 0.37 -8.39
C PRO A 122 0.69 0.14 -9.54
N ASP A 123 1.75 0.94 -9.65
CA ASP A 123 2.85 0.71 -10.60
C ASP A 123 3.69 -0.53 -10.22
N ILE A 124 3.86 -1.44 -11.20
CA ILE A 124 4.69 -2.63 -11.07
C ILE A 124 6.18 -2.31 -10.88
N VAL A 125 6.69 -1.27 -11.51
CA VAL A 125 8.11 -0.89 -11.43
C VAL A 125 8.46 -0.49 -10.00
N VAL A 126 7.60 0.30 -9.36
CA VAL A 126 7.76 0.69 -7.95
C VAL A 126 7.74 -0.54 -7.03
N ARG A 127 6.77 -1.45 -7.22
CA ARG A 127 6.70 -2.69 -6.42
C ARG A 127 7.95 -3.56 -6.57
N LEU A 128 8.43 -3.73 -7.80
CA LEU A 128 9.64 -4.51 -8.07
C LEU A 128 10.88 -3.84 -7.47
N GLY A 129 11.01 -2.52 -7.61
CA GLY A 129 12.11 -1.74 -7.05
C GLY A 129 12.22 -1.90 -5.54
N VAL A 130 11.10 -1.81 -4.82
CA VAL A 130 11.08 -1.98 -3.35
C VAL A 130 11.50 -3.40 -2.93
N ARG A 131 11.02 -4.43 -3.65
CA ARG A 131 11.38 -5.83 -3.37
C ARG A 131 12.84 -6.13 -3.63
N LEU A 132 13.35 -5.71 -4.79
CA LEU A 132 14.76 -5.88 -5.15
C LEU A 132 15.67 -5.10 -4.20
N GLY A 133 15.27 -3.88 -3.82
CA GLY A 133 15.96 -3.09 -2.80
C GLY A 133 16.03 -3.79 -1.45
N ALA A 134 14.91 -4.35 -0.98
CA ALA A 134 14.86 -5.10 0.28
C ALA A 134 15.76 -6.35 0.26
N ILE A 135 15.72 -7.12 -0.83
CA ILE A 135 16.61 -8.30 -1.02
C ILE A 135 18.08 -7.86 -1.04
N GLY A 136 18.40 -6.77 -1.75
CA GLY A 136 19.75 -6.22 -1.83
C GLY A 136 20.30 -5.79 -0.47
N ILE A 137 19.49 -5.09 0.34
CA ILE A 137 19.85 -4.69 1.70
C ILE A 137 20.15 -5.93 2.56
N TRP A 138 19.26 -6.93 2.51
CA TRP A 138 19.44 -8.16 3.27
C TRP A 138 20.71 -8.92 2.85
N ALA A 139 20.96 -9.09 1.55
CA ALA A 139 22.18 -9.72 1.04
C ALA A 139 23.45 -8.95 1.40
N GLY A 140 23.39 -7.61 1.43
CA GLY A 140 24.48 -6.75 1.88
C GLY A 140 24.80 -6.96 3.36
N LEU A 141 23.79 -6.98 4.22
CA LEU A 141 23.96 -7.26 5.65
C LEU A 141 24.54 -8.66 5.90
N LEU A 142 24.07 -9.67 5.15
CA LEU A 142 24.61 -11.02 5.20
C LEU A 142 26.09 -11.06 4.78
N SER A 143 26.47 -10.30 3.75
CA SER A 143 27.86 -10.25 3.29
C SER A 143 28.78 -9.59 4.32
N ILE A 144 28.35 -8.47 4.92
CA ILE A 144 29.09 -7.78 5.99
C ILE A 144 29.29 -8.73 7.18
N TRP A 145 28.23 -9.44 7.57
CA TRP A 145 28.28 -10.43 8.62
C TRP A 145 29.35 -11.50 8.38
N LEU A 146 29.30 -12.14 7.21
CA LEU A 146 30.23 -13.21 6.85
C LEU A 146 31.67 -12.71 6.82
N GLY A 147 31.88 -11.46 6.36
CA GLY A 147 33.19 -10.79 6.42
C GLY A 147 33.66 -10.52 7.85
N LEU A 148 32.78 -10.13 8.77
CA LEU A 148 33.15 -9.95 10.18
C LEU A 148 33.52 -11.28 10.86
N LEU A 149 32.79 -12.36 10.54
CA LEU A 149 33.13 -13.70 11.04
C LEU A 149 34.49 -14.20 10.56
N SER A 150 34.95 -13.79 9.37
CA SER A 150 36.25 -14.22 8.85
C SER A 150 37.43 -13.49 9.52
N ILE A 151 37.23 -12.23 9.92
CA ILE A 151 38.27 -11.40 10.55
C ILE A 151 38.37 -11.69 12.06
N VAL A 152 37.24 -11.86 12.73
CA VAL A 152 37.23 -12.11 14.18
C VAL A 152 37.54 -13.58 14.42
N GLN A 153 38.80 -13.92 14.67
CA GLN A 153 39.17 -15.23 15.23
C GLN A 153 38.69 -15.30 16.68
N PRO A 154 37.60 -16.01 17.00
CA PRO A 154 37.08 -15.97 18.35
C PRO A 154 37.92 -16.94 19.20
N GLY A 155 38.60 -16.42 20.21
CA GLY A 155 39.20 -17.27 21.26
C GLY A 155 38.10 -17.90 22.13
N GLY A 156 38.27 -19.17 22.54
CA GLY A 156 37.45 -19.81 23.59
C GLY A 156 36.00 -20.18 23.23
N CYS A 157 35.18 -20.39 24.28
CA CYS A 157 33.77 -20.84 24.23
C CYS A 157 32.78 -19.82 23.61
N ALA A 158 33.24 -18.64 23.19
CA ALA A 158 32.40 -17.61 22.56
C ALA A 158 32.09 -17.89 21.07
N LYS A 159 32.83 -18.81 20.43
CA LYS A 159 32.68 -19.21 19.01
C LYS A 159 31.24 -19.57 18.59
N PRO A 160 30.53 -20.50 19.27
CA PRO A 160 29.20 -20.91 18.84
C PRO A 160 28.13 -19.85 19.12
N ILE A 161 28.26 -19.09 20.21
CA ILE A 161 27.23 -18.13 20.62
C ILE A 161 27.20 -16.94 19.65
N ALA A 162 28.35 -16.37 19.29
CA ALA A 162 28.42 -15.23 18.37
C ALA A 162 28.04 -15.59 16.91
N GLY A 163 28.39 -16.80 16.45
CA GLY A 163 28.02 -17.26 15.11
C GLY A 163 26.52 -17.56 14.97
N VAL A 164 25.93 -18.28 15.93
CA VAL A 164 24.54 -18.77 15.83
C VAL A 164 23.51 -17.68 16.13
N SER A 165 23.68 -16.93 17.23
CA SER A 165 22.73 -15.87 17.63
C SER A 165 22.52 -14.85 16.52
N GLY A 166 23.57 -14.66 15.76
CA GLY A 166 23.65 -13.62 14.81
C GLY A 166 23.13 -13.93 13.40
N LEU A 167 23.40 -15.15 12.92
CA LEU A 167 22.69 -15.67 11.75
C LEU A 167 21.17 -15.63 11.98
N VAL A 168 20.72 -15.96 13.19
CA VAL A 168 19.30 -15.87 13.56
C VAL A 168 18.77 -14.44 13.45
N VAL A 169 19.49 -13.44 13.95
CA VAL A 169 19.10 -12.03 13.82
C VAL A 169 19.00 -11.60 12.35
N LEU A 170 19.94 -12.01 11.49
CA LEU A 170 19.87 -11.71 10.05
C LEU A 170 18.69 -12.39 9.35
N LEU A 171 18.41 -13.64 9.68
CA LEU A 171 17.29 -14.37 9.13
C LEU A 171 15.96 -13.73 9.54
N LEU A 172 15.85 -13.31 10.81
CA LEU A 172 14.69 -12.55 11.29
C LEU A 172 14.58 -11.19 10.58
N ALA A 173 15.68 -10.44 10.45
CA ALA A 173 15.69 -9.17 9.72
C ALA A 173 15.26 -9.34 8.26
N GLY A 174 15.77 -10.37 7.58
CA GLY A 174 15.35 -10.75 6.23
C GLY A 174 13.87 -11.10 6.15
N PHE A 175 13.38 -11.92 7.09
CA PHE A 175 11.96 -12.27 7.17
C PHE A 175 11.08 -11.03 7.33
N PHE A 176 11.42 -10.10 8.23
CA PHE A 176 10.65 -8.87 8.42
C PHE A 176 10.69 -7.94 7.19
N LEU A 177 11.86 -7.82 6.54
CA LEU A 177 11.99 -7.05 5.29
C LEU A 177 11.10 -7.63 4.17
N VAL A 178 11.14 -8.95 3.99
CA VAL A 178 10.31 -9.64 2.99
C VAL A 178 8.82 -9.50 3.33
N ALA A 179 8.45 -9.66 4.61
CA ALA A 179 7.07 -9.52 5.06
C ALA A 179 6.52 -8.10 4.84
N ALA A 180 7.33 -7.06 5.04
CA ALA A 180 6.95 -5.68 4.75
C ALA A 180 6.77 -5.40 3.26
N CYS A 181 7.51 -6.12 2.41
CA CYS A 181 7.48 -5.97 0.96
C CYS A 181 6.49 -6.91 0.26
N TRP A 182 5.75 -7.70 1.03
CA TRP A 182 4.82 -8.68 0.49
C TRP A 182 3.64 -7.99 -0.21
N PRO A 183 3.26 -8.42 -1.43
CA PRO A 183 2.10 -7.87 -2.12
C PRO A 183 0.82 -7.98 -1.29
N PRO A 184 -0.14 -7.06 -1.47
CA PRO A 184 -1.50 -7.31 -1.01
C PRO A 184 -2.06 -8.54 -1.73
N ASN A 185 -2.97 -9.25 -1.09
CA ASN A 185 -3.60 -10.41 -1.70
C ASN A 185 -4.56 -9.95 -2.81
N THR A 186 -4.06 -9.85 -4.04
CA THR A 186 -4.80 -9.41 -5.22
C THR A 186 -5.47 -10.54 -5.97
N SER A 187 -5.45 -11.78 -5.48
CA SER A 187 -6.07 -12.90 -6.21
C SER A 187 -7.56 -12.58 -6.44
N PRO A 188 -8.03 -12.51 -7.70
CA PRO A 188 -9.46 -12.42 -7.96
C PRO A 188 -10.07 -13.69 -7.36
N ARG A 189 -10.92 -13.54 -6.33
CA ARG A 189 -11.78 -14.63 -5.92
C ARG A 189 -12.83 -14.73 -7.02
N GLY A 190 -12.60 -15.64 -7.96
CA GLY A 190 -13.50 -16.04 -9.05
C GLY A 190 -14.49 -14.97 -9.52
N ARG A 191 -14.11 -14.19 -10.53
CA ARG A 191 -15.09 -13.80 -11.56
C ARG A 191 -15.29 -15.02 -12.45
N HIS A 192 -15.97 -16.03 -11.92
CA HIS A 192 -16.70 -16.98 -12.74
C HIS A 192 -18.09 -16.38 -12.87
N GLU A 193 -18.23 -15.50 -13.86
CA GLU A 193 -19.52 -15.24 -14.49
C GLU A 193 -19.87 -16.45 -15.37
#